data_AF-A0AAD5MXD9-F1
#
_entry.id   AF-A0AAD5MXD9-F1
#
_cell.length_a   1.000
_cell.length_b   1.000
_cell.length_c   1.000
_cell.angle_alpha   90.00
_cell.angle_beta   90.00
_cell.angle_gamma   90.00
#
_symmetry.space_group_name_H-M   'P 1'
#
loop_
_entity.id
_entity.type
_entity.pdbx_description
1 polymer ?
#
loop_
_entity_poly.entity_id
_entity_poly.type
_entity_poly.pdbx_seq_one_letter_code
_entity_poly.pdbx_strand_id
1 'polypeptide(L)'
;MMKENCIIASNTVTGICTVPMPLPVPNDMMCNTNVAVVPPQHLKIGGLISTTNIILANWSRTMWQSVLNRAVRMLAAGALGSNFVSALAVVGRN
;
A
#
# COMPACT_ATOMS: atom_id res chain seq x y z
N MET A 1 24.87 -9.40 -7.49
CA MET A 1 23.59 -8.64 -7.56
C MET A 1 22.53 -9.41 -6.78
N MET A 2 21.62 -8.72 -6.10
CA MET A 2 20.49 -9.32 -5.38
C MET A 2 19.19 -8.93 -6.08
N LYS A 3 18.25 -9.87 -6.22
CA LYS A 3 16.92 -9.62 -6.80
C LYS A 3 15.86 -9.72 -5.71
N GLU A 4 14.92 -8.79 -5.70
CA GLU A 4 13.73 -8.85 -4.84
C GLU A 4 12.61 -9.59 -5.56
N ASN A 5 12.00 -10.56 -4.87
CA ASN A 5 10.82 -11.29 -5.31
C ASN A 5 9.69 -11.07 -4.29
N CYS A 6 8.45 -11.06 -4.78
CA CYS A 6 7.24 -10.89 -3.96
C CYS A 6 6.55 -12.24 -3.73
N ILE A 7 6.05 -12.46 -2.52
CA ILE A 7 5.23 -13.63 -2.16
C ILE A 7 3.77 -13.22 -2.22
N ILE A 8 3.01 -13.82 -3.14
CA ILE A 8 1.61 -13.48 -3.38
C ILE A 8 0.73 -14.61 -2.82
N ALA A 9 -0.14 -14.29 -1.86
CA ALA A 9 -1.18 -15.19 -1.38
C ALA A 9 -2.53 -14.50 -1.60
N SER A 10 -3.48 -15.19 -2.24
CA SER A 10 -4.83 -14.67 -2.51
C SER A 10 -4.81 -13.25 -3.11
N ASN A 11 -3.98 -13.04 -4.14
CA ASN A 11 -3.76 -11.75 -4.81
C ASN A 11 -3.18 -10.62 -3.94
N THR A 12 -2.62 -10.95 -2.77
CA THR A 12 -2.02 -9.98 -1.85
C THR A 12 -0.55 -10.30 -1.66
N VAL A 13 0.31 -9.28 -1.72
CA VAL A 13 1.73 -9.44 -1.38
C VAL A 13 1.85 -9.57 0.14
N THR A 14 2.20 -10.75 0.61
CA THR A 14 2.31 -11.06 2.05
C THR A 14 3.74 -10.97 2.58
N GLY A 15 4.73 -10.99 1.68
CA GLY A 15 6.13 -10.85 2.03
C GLY A 15 6.99 -10.55 0.81
N ILE A 16 8.23 -10.15 1.06
CA ILE A 16 9.27 -10.00 0.06
C ILE A 16 10.45 -10.89 0.43
N CYS A 17 11.18 -11.37 -0.57
CA CYS A 17 12.40 -12.12 -0.33
C CYS A 17 13.50 -11.67 -1.28
N THR A 18 14.73 -11.67 -0.79
CA THR A 18 15.90 -11.26 -1.57
C THR A 18 16.72 -12.49 -1.94
N VAL A 19 16.98 -12.69 -3.23
CA VAL A 19 17.73 -13.84 -3.75
C VAL A 19 19.05 -13.40 -4.40
N PRO A 20 20.17 -14.13 -4.17
CA PRO A 20 21.43 -13.86 -4.87
C PRO A 20 21.34 -14.24 -6.36
N MET A 21 21.87 -13.40 -7.25
CA MET A 21 22.11 -13.75 -8.66
C MET A 21 23.58 -14.14 -8.91
N PRO A 22 23.87 -15.05 -9.88
CA PRO A 22 22.95 -15.84 -10.70
C PRO A 22 22.83 -17.25 -10.11
N LEU A 23 21.64 -17.66 -9.68
CA LEU A 23 21.45 -19.01 -9.16
C LEU A 23 20.58 -19.85 -10.13
N PRO A 24 20.96 -21.11 -10.40
CA PRO A 24 20.29 -21.99 -11.35
C PRO A 24 19.09 -22.73 -10.72
N VAL A 25 18.44 -22.12 -9.72
CA VAL A 25 17.33 -22.74 -9.00
C VAL A 25 16.00 -22.13 -9.44
N PRO A 26 14.94 -22.95 -9.63
CA PRO A 26 13.60 -22.46 -9.92
C PRO A 26 13.16 -21.45 -8.85
N ASN A 27 12.62 -20.31 -9.29
CA ASN A 27 12.23 -19.18 -8.44
C ASN A 27 11.30 -19.58 -7.28
N ASP A 28 10.54 -20.67 -7.42
CA ASP A 28 9.52 -21.11 -6.47
C ASP A 28 10.08 -21.64 -5.14
N MET A 29 11.35 -22.05 -5.08
CA MET A 29 11.92 -22.69 -3.88
C MET A 29 12.78 -21.76 -3.02
N MET A 30 13.04 -20.53 -3.47
CA MET A 30 14.06 -19.66 -2.86
C MET A 30 13.56 -18.77 -1.73
N CYS A 31 12.27 -18.43 -1.67
CA CYS A 31 11.74 -17.60 -0.60
C CYS A 31 11.48 -18.38 0.71
N ASN A 32 11.84 -19.67 0.83
CA ASN A 32 11.51 -20.45 2.04
C ASN A 32 12.27 -20.03 3.31
N THR A 33 13.41 -19.35 3.20
CA THR A 33 14.28 -19.05 4.35
C THR A 33 14.55 -17.57 4.59
N ASN A 34 14.28 -16.70 3.63
CA ASN A 34 14.59 -15.25 3.70
C ASN A 34 13.35 -14.37 3.45
N VAL A 35 12.21 -14.74 4.03
CA VAL A 35 10.99 -13.91 3.96
C VAL A 35 11.12 -12.74 4.91
N ALA A 36 11.12 -11.53 4.36
CA ALA A 36 10.95 -10.30 5.11
C ALA A 36 9.52 -9.78 4.98
N VAL A 37 9.08 -9.07 6.02
CA VAL A 37 7.81 -8.33 6.00
C VAL A 37 7.87 -7.25 4.93
N VAL A 38 6.76 -6.98 4.26
CA VAL A 38 6.64 -5.91 3.27
C VAL A 38 7.04 -4.56 3.93
N PRO A 39 8.05 -3.86 3.40
CA PRO A 39 8.51 -2.60 3.98
C PRO A 39 7.40 -1.55 4.06
N PRO A 40 7.37 -0.72 5.12
CA PRO A 40 6.32 0.28 5.31
C PRO A 40 6.17 1.27 4.14
N GLN A 41 7.23 1.53 3.37
CA GLN A 41 7.14 2.38 2.18
C GLN A 41 6.20 1.82 1.10
N HIS A 42 6.07 0.49 0.99
CA HIS A 42 5.19 -0.16 0.01
C HIS A 42 3.74 -0.28 0.50
N LEU A 43 3.49 -0.02 1.79
CA LEU A 43 2.16 -0.03 2.40
C LEU A 43 1.50 1.36 2.42
N LYS A 44 2.18 2.38 1.87
CA LYS A 44 1.70 3.75 1.81
C LYS A 44 1.25 4.09 0.39
N ILE A 45 0.04 4.62 0.28
CA ILE A 45 -0.49 5.21 -0.94
C ILE A 45 -0.66 6.70 -0.67
N GLY A 46 0.02 7.52 -1.46
CA GLY A 46 -0.07 8.99 -1.40
C GLY A 46 -0.62 9.54 -2.71
N GLY A 47 -1.11 10.78 -2.67
CA GLY A 47 -1.60 11.48 -3.85
C GLY A 47 -1.91 12.93 -3.57
N LEU A 48 -2.14 13.69 -4.64
CA LEU A 48 -2.54 15.09 -4.59
C LEU A 48 -3.99 15.21 -5.05
N ILE A 49 -4.80 15.90 -4.26
CA ILE A 49 -6.17 16.26 -4.64
C ILE A 49 -6.12 17.72 -5.09
N SER A 50 -6.44 17.96 -6.36
CA SER A 50 -6.65 19.31 -6.90
C SER A 50 -8.14 19.56 -7.06
N THR A 51 -8.58 20.79 -6.79
CA THR A 51 -9.98 21.20 -6.97
C THR A 51 -10.02 22.62 -7.54
N THR A 52 -10.97 22.85 -8.44
CA THR A 52 -11.30 24.18 -8.97
C THR A 52 -12.42 24.85 -8.18
N ASN A 53 -13.05 24.13 -7.25
CA ASN A 53 -14.14 24.65 -6.45
C ASN A 53 -13.58 25.45 -5.27
N ILE A 54 -13.86 26.75 -5.24
CA ILE A 54 -13.37 27.70 -4.23
C ILE A 54 -13.83 27.34 -2.80
N ILE A 55 -14.98 26.67 -2.65
CA ILE A 55 -15.49 26.23 -1.36
C ILE A 55 -14.62 25.08 -0.85
N LEU A 56 -14.37 24.06 -1.68
CA LEU A 56 -13.51 22.92 -1.34
C LEU A 56 -12.07 23.36 -1.06
N ALA A 57 -11.56 24.36 -1.80
CA ALA A 57 -10.23 24.91 -1.58
C ALA A 57 -10.07 25.53 -0.18
N ASN A 58 -11.14 26.12 0.36
CA ASN A 58 -11.17 26.74 1.68
C ASN A 58 -11.53 25.77 2.82
N TRP A 59 -11.71 24.48 2.53
CA TRP A 59 -12.03 23.49 3.55
C TRP A 59 -10.89 23.32 4.55
N SER A 60 -11.26 23.17 5.82
CA SER A 60 -10.31 22.86 6.88
C SER A 60 -9.72 21.46 6.69
N ARG A 61 -8.59 21.20 7.37
CA ARG A 61 -8.01 19.85 7.42
C ARG A 61 -8.99 18.81 7.96
N THR A 62 -9.84 19.17 8.91
CA THR A 62 -10.83 18.23 9.49
C THR A 62 -11.92 17.86 8.49
N MET A 63 -12.33 18.80 7.63
CA MET A 63 -13.26 18.52 6.53
C MET A 63 -12.63 17.59 5.50
N TRP A 64 -11.40 17.86 5.07
CA TRP A 64 -10.66 16.96 4.16
C TRP A 64 -10.42 15.58 4.78
N GLN A 65 -10.10 15.52 6.07
CA GLN A 65 -9.94 14.26 6.79
C GLN A 65 -11.23 13.43 6.79
N SER A 66 -12.41 14.06 6.88
CA SER A 66 -13.70 13.37 6.77
C SER A 66 -13.88 12.70 5.39
N VAL A 67 -13.50 13.39 4.31
CA VAL A 67 -13.52 12.82 2.96
C VAL A 67 -12.58 11.63 2.84
N LEU A 68 -11.33 11.78 3.31
CA LEU A 68 -10.36 10.69 3.23
C LEU A 68 -10.76 9.49 4.08
N ASN A 69 -11.32 9.71 5.28
CA ASN A 69 -11.86 8.65 6.12
C ASN A 69 -13.00 7.91 5.42
N ARG A 70 -13.87 8.63 4.69
CA ARG A 70 -14.92 8.02 3.88
C ARG A 70 -14.34 7.20 2.73
N ALA A 71 -13.31 7.70 2.05
CA ALA A 71 -12.63 6.97 0.99
C ALA A 71 -12.03 5.64 1.51
N VAL A 72 -11.36 5.65 2.66
CA VAL A 72 -10.84 4.44 3.30
C VAL A 72 -11.95 3.44 3.61
N ARG A 73 -13.08 3.90 4.16
CA ARG A 73 -14.23 3.01 4.43
C ARG A 73 -14.80 2.40 3.14
N MET A 74 -14.89 3.16 2.06
CA MET A 74 -15.34 2.65 0.77
C MET A 74 -14.38 1.60 0.20
N LEU A 75 -13.07 1.81 0.34
CA LEU A 75 -12.05 0.83 -0.05
C LEU A 75 -12.13 -0.44 0.80
N ALA A 76 -12.32 -0.29 2.12
CA ALA A 76 -12.49 -1.39 3.06
C ALA A 76 -13.77 -2.21 2.81
N ALA A 77 -14.82 -1.59 2.27
CA ALA A 77 -16.06 -2.26 1.91
C ALA A 77 -16.05 -2.87 0.49
N GLY A 78 -15.04 -2.56 -0.32
CA GLY A 78 -14.94 -2.98 -1.72
C GLY A 78 -14.09 -4.25 -1.92
N ALA A 79 -13.69 -4.49 -3.17
CA ALA A 79 -12.88 -5.64 -3.56
C ALA A 79 -11.49 -5.70 -2.90
N LEU A 80 -11.03 -4.58 -2.31
CA LEU A 80 -9.76 -4.49 -1.59
C LEU A 80 -9.93 -4.57 -0.07
N GLY A 81 -11.09 -5.00 0.43
CA GLY A 81 -11.46 -4.87 1.84
C GLY A 81 -10.44 -5.39 2.84
N SER A 82 -9.87 -6.58 2.60
CA SER A 82 -8.83 -7.18 3.46
C SER A 82 -7.56 -6.32 3.58
N ASN A 83 -7.24 -5.54 2.55
CA ASN A 83 -6.05 -4.68 2.52
C ASN A 83 -6.28 -3.32 3.18
N PHE A 84 -7.54 -2.88 3.31
CA PHE A 84 -7.89 -1.56 3.82
C PHE A 84 -8.64 -1.58 5.17
N VAL A 85 -8.98 -2.76 5.72
CA VAL A 85 -9.72 -2.88 6.99
C VAL A 85 -9.06 -2.16 8.17
N SER A 86 -7.73 -2.12 8.18
CA SER A 86 -6.93 -1.41 9.19
C SER A 86 -6.20 -0.18 8.64
N ALA A 87 -6.53 0.26 7.43
CA ALA A 87 -5.89 1.42 6.84
C ALA A 87 -6.31 2.72 7.54
N LEU A 88 -5.38 3.65 7.65
CA LEU A 88 -5.62 4.99 8.17
C LEU A 88 -5.33 6.00 7.06
N ALA A 89 -6.25 6.96 6.87
CA ALA A 89 -6.00 8.12 6.04
C ALA A 89 -5.45 9.29 6.87
N VAL A 90 -4.55 10.08 6.28
CA VAL A 90 -4.05 11.32 6.90
C VAL A 90 -3.96 12.41 5.83
N VAL A 91 -4.42 13.62 6.16
CA VAL A 91 -4.15 14.81 5.32
C VAL A 91 -2.68 15.20 5.44
N GLY A 92 -1.93 15.01 4.36
CA GLY A 92 -0.52 15.39 4.26
C GLY A 92 -0.28 16.91 4.35
N ARG A 93 0.94 17.30 4.69
CA ARG A 93 1.49 18.62 4.37
C ARG A 93 2.37 18.45 3.13
N ASN A 94 2.14 19.28 2.11
CA ASN A 94 3.17 19.53 1.11
C ASN A 94 4.29 20.36 1.75
#